data_AF-A0A251U8H2-F1
#
_entry.id   AF-A0A251U8H2-F1
#
_cell.length_a   1.000
_cell.length_b   1.000
_cell.length_c   1.000
_cell.angle_alpha   90.00
_cell.angle_beta   90.00
_cell.angle_gamma   90.00
#
_symmetry.space_group_name_H-M   'P 1'
#
loop_
_entity.id
_entity.type
_entity.pdbx_description
1 polymer ?
#
loop_
_entity_poly.entity_id
_entity_poly.type
_entity_poly.pdbx_seq_one_letter_code
_entity_poly.pdbx_strand_id
1 'polypeptide(L)'
;MLRIKRVPTVVSNYQKDEVEEGGGGGGGCGRNCMRDCCLPGAKLPLYAFQKCDAKIEASDKKEPPFAFLESLLLGEWEDRAERGLFRYDVTACETKVIPGDYGFIAQLNEGRHLKKRPTEFRVDKVLQPFDGSKFNFTKVGQEEILFQFESSKDGEVKFYPNAPIDVESSPSVVAINVSPIEYGHVLLIPRILECLPQRIDHESLLLALYMASEAANPYFRLGYNSLGAFATINHLHFQAYYLAVPFPIEKAPVKKITDFSGGVVISEILKYPVRGLVFEGGYSLEDLSNAVSDSCMCLQDNNIPYNVLISDCGTRIFLLPQCYAEKQALGEVSSELLDTQVNPAVWEISGHMVLKRKQDYEGASEDNAWRLLAEVSLSEERFQEVVAIIFEAISCAVIENKSVHDEDERDLEDVDALAEVSLSEAVVVAA
;
A
#
# COMPACT_ATOMS: atom_id res chain seq x y z
N MET A 1 -28.96 -17.75 -3.09
CA MET A 1 -29.06 -16.64 -2.11
C MET A 1 -28.83 -17.18 -0.71
N LEU A 2 -27.57 -17.23 -0.25
CA LEU A 2 -27.23 -17.60 1.11
C LEU A 2 -27.13 -16.31 1.94
N ARG A 3 -28.06 -16.13 2.91
CA ARG A 3 -27.98 -15.07 3.91
C ARG A 3 -27.01 -15.51 5.01
N ILE A 4 -25.74 -15.11 4.89
CA ILE A 4 -24.74 -15.29 5.93
C ILE A 4 -25.12 -14.43 7.14
N LYS A 5 -25.28 -15.05 8.32
CA LYS A 5 -25.48 -14.36 9.59
C LYS A 5 -24.16 -13.67 9.97
N ARG A 6 -24.14 -12.33 9.93
CA ARG A 6 -22.99 -11.50 10.33
C ARG A 6 -22.90 -11.46 11.86
N VAL A 7 -21.80 -11.93 12.43
CA VAL A 7 -21.45 -11.76 13.85
C VAL A 7 -20.33 -10.73 13.93
N PRO A 8 -20.46 -9.65 14.72
CA PRO A 8 -19.38 -8.67 14.88
C PRO A 8 -18.17 -9.33 15.57
N THR A 9 -17.04 -9.39 14.87
CA THR A 9 -15.79 -9.91 15.43
C THR A 9 -14.85 -8.75 15.75
N VAL A 10 -14.39 -8.69 17.00
CA VAL A 10 -13.32 -7.78 17.45
C VAL A 10 -12.17 -8.66 17.91
N VAL A 11 -11.04 -8.62 17.20
CA VAL A 11 -9.80 -9.27 17.63
C VAL A 11 -9.04 -8.26 18.48
N SER A 12 -9.16 -8.37 19.81
CA SER A 12 -8.50 -7.46 20.77
C SER A 12 -7.28 -8.12 21.41
N ASN A 13 -6.11 -7.51 21.24
CA ASN A 13 -4.97 -7.69 22.15
C ASN A 13 -4.93 -6.45 23.06
N TYR A 14 -5.45 -6.57 24.28
CA TYR A 14 -5.63 -5.43 25.19
C TYR A 14 -4.36 -5.13 25.99
N GLN A 15 -3.81 -3.92 25.86
CA GLN A 15 -3.08 -3.21 26.92
C GLN A 15 -3.38 -1.71 26.84
N LYS A 16 -3.48 -1.07 28.01
CA LYS A 16 -3.86 0.32 28.23
C LYS A 16 -2.60 1.18 28.14
N ASP A 17 -2.53 2.11 27.20
CA ASP A 17 -1.44 3.11 27.15
C ASP A 17 -1.68 4.12 28.29
N GLU A 18 -0.90 4.04 29.37
CA GLU A 18 -0.80 5.07 30.40
C GLU A 18 0.11 6.21 29.91
N VAL A 19 -0.40 7.10 29.05
CA VAL A 19 0.12 8.47 28.94
C VAL A 19 -1.05 9.41 28.63
N GLU A 20 -1.90 9.62 29.63
CA GLU A 20 -2.73 10.82 29.69
C GLU A 20 -2.02 11.92 30.50
N GLU A 21 -2.00 13.09 29.87
CA GLU A 21 -1.88 14.44 30.44
C GLU A 21 -0.60 14.81 31.22
N GLY A 22 0.26 15.56 30.54
CA GLY A 22 1.25 16.44 31.15
C GLY A 22 1.41 17.70 30.29
N GLY A 23 0.75 18.79 30.69
CA GLY A 23 0.83 20.09 30.01
C GLY A 23 2.18 20.78 30.17
N GLY A 24 2.53 21.61 29.18
CA GLY A 24 3.69 22.51 29.20
C GLY A 24 3.63 23.52 28.07
N GLY A 25 3.72 24.82 28.40
CA GLY A 25 3.37 25.96 27.54
C GLY A 25 4.11 26.09 26.21
N GLY A 26 3.32 26.33 25.17
CA GLY A 26 3.71 26.63 23.78
C GLY A 26 2.54 26.20 22.89
N GLY A 27 1.94 27.10 22.10
CA GLY A 27 0.68 26.83 21.38
C GLY A 27 0.70 25.48 20.63
N GLY A 28 -0.14 24.55 21.07
CA GLY A 28 -0.21 23.19 20.53
C GLY A 28 -0.59 22.14 21.58
N CYS A 29 -0.80 20.89 21.16
CA CYS A 29 -1.18 19.79 22.05
C CYS A 29 0.00 19.16 22.83
N GLY A 30 1.19 19.77 22.78
CA GLY A 30 2.42 19.25 23.40
C GLY A 30 3.06 18.04 22.69
N ARG A 31 2.43 17.54 21.61
CA ARG A 31 2.90 16.38 20.84
C ARG A 31 3.41 16.70 19.44
N ASN A 32 3.52 17.98 19.09
CA ASN A 32 3.98 18.45 17.79
C ASN A 32 3.29 17.72 16.60
N CYS A 33 1.96 17.53 16.66
CA CYS A 33 1.28 16.61 15.76
C CYS A 33 0.94 17.19 14.37
N MET A 34 0.35 16.37 13.50
CA MET A 34 -0.15 16.77 12.17
C MET A 34 -1.62 17.25 12.19
N ARG A 35 -2.01 17.98 13.23
CA ARG A 35 -3.36 18.58 13.36
C ARG A 35 -3.25 20.09 13.47
N ASP A 36 -4.37 20.79 13.26
CA ASP A 36 -4.48 22.26 13.29
C ASP A 36 -3.83 22.94 14.50
N CYS A 37 -3.73 22.23 15.63
CA CYS A 37 -3.07 22.76 16.82
C CYS A 37 -1.54 22.91 16.68
N CYS A 38 -0.90 22.20 15.75
CA CYS A 38 0.56 22.18 15.55
C CYS A 38 1.01 22.40 14.10
N LEU A 39 0.08 22.47 13.13
CA LEU A 39 0.37 22.72 11.71
C LEU A 39 0.75 24.18 11.36
N PRO A 40 0.19 25.24 11.99
CA PRO A 40 0.51 26.61 11.61
C PRO A 40 2.01 26.92 11.71
N GLY A 41 2.64 27.22 10.56
CA GLY A 41 4.08 27.51 10.47
C GLY A 41 4.99 26.28 10.48
N ALA A 42 4.44 25.06 10.55
CA ALA A 42 5.19 23.83 10.45
C ALA A 42 5.84 23.68 9.07
N LYS A 43 7.02 23.08 9.06
CA LYS A 43 7.79 22.78 7.85
C LYS A 43 8.35 21.39 7.97
N LEU A 44 8.30 20.67 6.86
CA LEU A 44 8.86 19.34 6.73
C LEU A 44 9.76 19.30 5.50
N PRO A 45 10.79 18.45 5.48
CA PRO A 45 11.51 18.17 4.24
C PRO A 45 10.53 17.69 3.17
N LEU A 46 10.78 18.01 1.90
CA LEU A 46 9.97 17.59 0.76
C LEU A 46 10.86 16.92 -0.26
N TYR A 47 10.51 15.69 -0.61
CA TYR A 47 11.01 14.98 -1.78
C TYR A 47 9.98 15.11 -2.90
N ALA A 48 10.33 15.86 -3.95
CA ALA A 48 9.54 15.98 -5.15
C ALA A 48 10.05 14.97 -6.19
N PHE A 49 9.23 13.97 -6.54
CA PHE A 49 9.60 12.89 -7.47
C PHE A 49 9.20 13.19 -8.92
N GLN A 50 9.82 12.53 -9.89
CA GLN A 50 9.44 12.66 -11.29
C GLN A 50 8.32 11.66 -11.63
N LYS A 51 7.25 12.11 -12.28
CA LYS A 51 6.28 11.17 -12.86
C LYS A 51 6.92 10.44 -14.04
N CYS A 52 6.92 9.11 -13.99
CA CYS A 52 7.39 8.27 -15.08
C CYS A 52 6.33 8.19 -16.21
N ASP A 53 6.09 9.30 -16.92
CA ASP A 53 5.21 9.35 -18.10
C ASP A 53 5.94 8.99 -19.40
N ALA A 54 7.24 8.71 -19.31
CA ALA A 54 8.04 8.34 -20.47
C ALA A 54 7.63 6.94 -20.93
N LYS A 55 6.97 6.88 -22.10
CA LYS A 55 6.91 5.68 -22.94
C LYS A 55 8.22 4.93 -22.78
N ILE A 56 8.16 3.63 -22.50
CA ILE A 56 9.32 2.74 -22.41
C ILE A 56 9.95 2.62 -23.82
N GLU A 57 10.48 3.71 -24.35
CA GLU A 57 11.33 3.73 -25.51
C GLU A 57 12.76 3.68 -24.98
N ALA A 58 13.49 2.67 -25.44
CA ALA A 58 14.91 2.47 -25.21
C ALA A 58 15.69 3.66 -25.80
N SER A 59 15.76 4.75 -25.05
CA SER A 59 16.55 5.94 -25.33
C SER A 59 17.74 5.95 -24.38
N ASP A 60 18.92 6.23 -24.94
CA ASP A 60 20.26 6.10 -24.34
C ASP A 60 20.30 6.31 -22.83
N LYS A 61 20.53 5.21 -22.09
CA LYS A 61 20.72 5.20 -20.63
C LYS A 61 21.92 6.06 -20.27
N LYS A 62 21.69 7.34 -19.97
CA LYS A 62 22.42 7.97 -18.86
C LYS A 62 21.92 7.27 -17.60
N GLU A 63 22.83 6.65 -16.87
CA GLU A 63 22.53 6.03 -15.57
C GLU A 63 21.65 6.99 -14.75
N PRO A 64 20.54 6.53 -14.14
CA PRO A 64 19.74 7.38 -13.31
C PRO A 64 20.64 7.98 -12.23
N PRO A 65 20.60 9.31 -12.02
CA PRO A 65 21.51 9.98 -11.12
C PRO A 65 21.20 9.58 -9.68
N PHE A 66 21.93 8.60 -9.16
CA PHE A 66 22.02 8.21 -7.74
C PHE A 66 20.71 7.68 -7.11
N ALA A 67 20.80 6.65 -6.25
CA ALA A 67 19.69 6.14 -5.43
C ALA A 67 19.36 7.14 -4.29
N PHE A 68 18.96 8.35 -4.68
CA PHE A 68 18.85 9.50 -3.78
C PHE A 68 17.73 9.29 -2.77
N LEU A 69 16.57 8.76 -3.19
CA LEU A 69 15.48 8.42 -2.28
C LEU A 69 15.92 7.39 -1.23
N GLU A 70 16.63 6.33 -1.63
CA GLU A 70 17.14 5.30 -0.71
C GLU A 70 18.09 5.92 0.33
N SER A 71 19.05 6.72 -0.12
CA SER A 71 20.02 7.36 0.79
C SER A 71 19.35 8.34 1.75
N LEU A 72 18.39 9.13 1.26
CA LEU A 72 17.61 10.06 2.08
C LEU A 72 16.77 9.31 3.12
N LEU A 73 16.01 8.31 2.68
CA LEU A 73 15.10 7.54 3.54
C LEU A 73 15.88 6.83 4.64
N LEU A 74 16.96 6.11 4.29
CA LEU A 74 17.77 5.40 5.27
C LEU A 74 18.48 6.35 6.24
N GLY A 75 19.06 7.46 5.74
CA GLY A 75 19.71 8.44 6.60
C GLY A 75 18.73 9.12 7.58
N GLU A 76 17.53 9.49 7.12
CA GLU A 76 16.50 10.05 8.00
C GLU A 76 15.96 9.00 8.99
N TRP A 77 15.84 7.74 8.56
CA TRP A 77 15.42 6.64 9.44
C TRP A 77 16.45 6.38 10.56
N GLU A 78 17.74 6.38 10.23
CA GLU A 78 18.86 6.26 11.19
C GLU A 78 18.89 7.44 12.17
N ASP A 79 18.68 8.68 11.72
CA ASP A 79 18.55 9.85 12.60
C ASP A 79 17.45 9.65 13.65
N ARG A 80 16.28 9.13 13.25
CA ARG A 80 15.19 8.86 14.19
C ARG A 80 15.51 7.70 15.14
N ALA A 81 16.37 6.77 14.72
CA ALA A 81 16.88 5.70 15.59
C ALA A 81 17.82 6.25 16.66
N GLU A 82 18.78 7.09 16.27
CA GLU A 82 19.71 7.75 17.19
C GLU A 82 18.98 8.65 18.21
N ARG A 83 17.87 9.26 17.79
CA ARG A 83 16.99 10.07 18.64
C ARG A 83 16.05 9.26 19.54
N GLY A 84 16.04 7.92 19.40
CA GLY A 84 15.27 7.03 20.27
C GLY A 84 13.76 7.03 20.01
N LEU A 85 13.32 7.31 18.77
CA LEU A 85 11.88 7.36 18.44
C LEU A 85 11.26 5.97 18.18
N PHE A 86 12.07 4.92 18.05
CA PHE A 86 11.59 3.55 17.91
C PHE A 86 11.30 2.90 19.25
N ARG A 87 10.32 2.01 19.26
CA ARG A 87 9.93 1.27 20.48
C ARG A 87 10.92 0.19 20.87
N TYR A 88 11.77 -0.27 19.96
CA TYR A 88 12.83 -1.26 20.17
C TYR A 88 13.83 -1.20 19.00
N ASP A 89 15.00 -1.79 19.20
CA ASP A 89 16.02 -1.94 18.18
C ASP A 89 15.72 -3.17 17.31
N VAL A 90 15.35 -2.93 16.05
CA VAL A 90 15.06 -3.99 15.07
C VAL A 90 16.32 -4.63 14.50
N THR A 91 17.46 -3.93 14.54
CA THR A 91 18.72 -4.46 13.99
C THR A 91 19.29 -5.60 14.83
N ALA A 92 18.82 -5.72 16.08
CA ALA A 92 19.12 -6.82 16.99
C ALA A 92 18.24 -8.07 16.76
N CYS A 93 17.25 -8.03 15.87
CA CYS A 93 16.38 -9.17 15.61
C CYS A 93 17.11 -10.30 14.87
N GLU A 94 16.93 -11.54 15.34
CA GLU A 94 17.53 -12.72 14.70
C GLU A 94 16.76 -13.07 13.42
N THR A 95 17.45 -13.09 12.26
CA THR A 95 16.87 -13.43 10.96
C THR A 95 17.63 -14.58 10.31
N LYS A 96 16.91 -15.54 9.70
CA LYS A 96 17.50 -16.64 8.93
C LYS A 96 16.62 -17.03 7.75
N VAL A 97 17.24 -17.54 6.69
CA VAL A 97 16.52 -18.23 5.62
C VAL A 97 16.30 -19.67 6.05
N ILE A 98 15.05 -20.12 6.05
CA ILE A 98 14.65 -21.49 6.31
C ILE A 98 15.15 -22.37 5.15
N PRO A 99 15.89 -23.46 5.42
CA PRO A 99 16.33 -24.38 4.37
C PRO A 99 15.14 -25.06 3.67
N GLY A 100 15.21 -25.15 2.34
CA GLY A 100 14.26 -25.86 1.50
C GLY A 100 14.10 -25.21 0.12
N ASP A 101 13.03 -25.57 -0.59
CA ASP A 101 12.83 -25.17 -1.99
C ASP A 101 12.31 -23.72 -2.11
N TYR A 102 11.59 -23.24 -1.10
CA TYR A 102 10.97 -21.91 -1.07
C TYR A 102 11.89 -20.87 -0.48
N GLY A 103 12.73 -21.23 0.49
CA GLY A 103 13.61 -20.31 1.20
C GLY A 103 12.83 -19.23 1.94
N PHE A 104 11.81 -19.63 2.72
CA PHE A 104 11.08 -18.74 3.63
C PHE A 104 12.05 -18.02 4.57
N ILE A 105 11.76 -16.76 4.90
CA ILE A 105 12.61 -15.96 5.79
C ILE A 105 11.96 -15.98 7.17
N ALA A 106 12.62 -16.52 8.17
CA ALA A 106 12.17 -16.46 9.56
C ALA A 106 12.89 -15.32 10.27
N GLN A 107 12.13 -14.49 10.97
CA GLN A 107 12.68 -13.44 11.81
C GLN A 107 12.01 -13.44 13.19
N LEU A 108 12.80 -13.31 14.26
CA LEU A 108 12.33 -13.29 15.63
C LEU A 108 12.16 -11.84 16.14
N ASN A 109 10.91 -11.39 16.29
CA ASN A 109 10.57 -10.07 16.84
C ASN A 109 9.85 -10.21 18.20
N GLU A 110 10.60 -10.64 19.23
CA GLU A 110 10.08 -10.77 20.59
C GLU A 110 9.60 -9.43 21.16
N GLY A 111 8.50 -9.45 21.91
CA GLY A 111 7.96 -8.24 22.56
C GLY A 111 7.36 -7.19 21.62
N ARG A 112 7.57 -7.27 20.29
CA ARG A 112 6.94 -6.36 19.32
C ARG A 112 5.42 -6.35 19.44
N HIS A 113 4.83 -7.53 19.58
CA HIS A 113 3.38 -7.70 19.68
C HIS A 113 2.79 -7.09 20.96
N LEU A 114 3.56 -7.03 22.06
CA LEU A 114 3.15 -6.39 23.32
C LEU A 114 3.09 -4.87 23.17
N LYS A 115 3.95 -4.31 22.32
CA LYS A 115 3.98 -2.88 22.03
C LYS A 115 3.02 -2.49 20.90
N LYS A 116 2.40 -3.45 20.20
CA LYS A 116 1.49 -3.16 19.08
C LYS A 116 0.16 -2.62 19.63
N ARG A 117 -0.33 -1.52 19.03
CA ARG A 117 -1.64 -0.97 19.38
C ARG A 117 -2.75 -2.00 19.09
N PRO A 118 -3.80 -2.11 19.93
CA PRO A 118 -4.95 -2.95 19.64
C PRO A 118 -5.65 -2.51 18.35
N THR A 119 -6.24 -3.46 17.63
CA THR A 119 -7.15 -3.14 16.53
C THR A 119 -8.43 -2.54 17.12
N GLU A 120 -8.68 -1.26 16.87
CA GLU A 120 -9.85 -0.54 17.36
C GLU A 120 -11.06 -0.66 16.40
N PHE A 121 -10.92 -1.41 15.31
CA PHE A 121 -11.89 -1.52 14.23
C PHE A 121 -12.46 -2.92 14.12
N ARG A 122 -13.61 -3.03 13.46
CA ARG A 122 -14.21 -4.31 13.15
C ARG A 122 -13.35 -5.04 12.12
N VAL A 123 -13.20 -6.35 12.24
CA VAL A 123 -12.44 -7.14 11.25
C VAL A 123 -13.34 -7.77 10.20
N ASP A 124 -14.66 -7.79 10.42
CA ASP A 124 -15.64 -8.40 9.50
C ASP A 124 -16.05 -7.48 8.34
N LYS A 125 -15.52 -6.25 8.29
CA LYS A 125 -15.82 -5.28 7.24
C LYS A 125 -14.56 -4.63 6.69
N VAL A 126 -14.32 -4.81 5.38
CA VAL A 126 -13.16 -4.24 4.68
C VAL A 126 -13.27 -2.72 4.60
N LEU A 127 -14.43 -2.19 4.19
CA LEU A 127 -14.65 -0.75 4.10
C LEU A 127 -15.36 -0.18 5.33
N GLN A 128 -14.67 0.69 6.06
CA GLN A 128 -15.18 1.42 7.21
C GLN A 128 -14.89 2.91 7.05
N PRO A 129 -15.82 3.81 7.44
CA PRO A 129 -15.55 5.24 7.43
C PRO A 129 -14.38 5.56 8.36
N PHE A 130 -13.60 6.57 8.01
CA PHE A 130 -12.56 7.11 8.88
C PHE A 130 -13.17 7.52 10.23
N ASP A 131 -12.42 7.29 11.31
CA ASP A 131 -12.83 7.63 12.66
C ASP A 131 -11.72 8.43 13.36
N GLY A 132 -11.90 9.75 13.41
CA GLY A 132 -10.93 10.67 14.03
C GLY A 132 -10.77 10.47 15.54
N SER A 133 -11.70 9.78 16.22
CA SER A 133 -11.60 9.50 17.65
C SER A 133 -10.53 8.45 17.95
N LYS A 134 -10.37 7.46 17.06
CA LYS A 134 -9.38 6.38 17.16
C LYS A 134 -7.99 6.80 16.73
N PHE A 135 -6.98 5.97 16.98
CA PHE A 135 -5.63 6.29 16.50
C PHE A 135 -5.61 6.46 14.97
N ASN A 136 -4.93 7.50 14.50
CA ASN A 136 -4.72 7.80 13.09
C ASN A 136 -3.46 8.66 12.92
N PHE A 137 -2.91 8.72 11.71
CA PHE A 137 -1.62 9.34 11.48
C PHE A 137 -1.57 10.87 11.66
N THR A 138 -2.71 11.58 11.74
CA THR A 138 -2.68 13.01 12.12
C THR A 138 -2.19 13.21 13.56
N LYS A 139 -2.22 12.16 14.39
CA LYS A 139 -1.85 12.20 15.81
C LYS A 139 -0.38 11.90 16.09
N VAL A 140 0.40 11.49 15.08
CA VAL A 140 1.86 11.26 15.24
C VAL A 140 2.58 12.59 15.39
N GLY A 141 3.74 12.58 16.05
CA GLY A 141 4.61 13.75 16.10
C GLY A 141 5.26 14.02 14.74
N GLN A 142 5.46 15.30 14.38
CA GLN A 142 6.14 15.68 13.14
C GLN A 142 7.59 15.16 13.12
N GLU A 143 8.20 14.90 14.27
CA GLU A 143 9.50 14.23 14.40
C GLU A 143 9.52 12.78 13.89
N GLU A 144 8.38 12.10 13.83
CA GLU A 144 8.23 10.77 13.25
C GLU A 144 8.17 10.82 11.71
N ILE A 145 7.96 12.00 11.12
CA ILE A 145 7.90 12.19 9.67
C ILE A 145 9.32 12.41 9.12
N LEU A 146 9.64 11.69 8.06
CA LEU A 146 10.90 11.84 7.33
C LEU A 146 10.79 13.02 6.36
N PHE A 147 9.78 12.98 5.49
CA PHE A 147 9.55 14.01 4.47
C PHE A 147 8.14 13.92 3.87
N GLN A 148 7.71 15.02 3.25
CA GLN A 148 6.61 15.09 2.29
C GLN A 148 7.06 14.41 0.99
N PHE A 149 6.16 13.70 0.30
CA PHE A 149 6.44 12.96 -0.92
C PHE A 149 5.41 13.32 -1.99
N GLU A 150 5.80 14.14 -2.96
CA GLU A 150 4.89 14.75 -3.93
C GLU A 150 5.45 14.70 -5.36
N SER A 151 4.56 14.75 -6.35
CA SER A 151 5.00 14.85 -7.74
C SER A 151 5.58 16.23 -8.04
N SER A 152 6.73 16.25 -8.71
CA SER A 152 7.36 17.48 -9.17
C SER A 152 6.55 18.16 -10.28
N LYS A 153 6.48 19.50 -10.24
CA LYS A 153 5.75 20.33 -11.21
C LYS A 153 6.52 20.53 -12.52
N ASP A 154 7.84 20.43 -12.48
CA ASP A 154 8.73 20.64 -13.63
C ASP A 154 9.39 19.36 -14.12
N GLY A 155 8.98 18.21 -13.57
CA GLY A 155 9.44 16.89 -13.99
C GLY A 155 10.85 16.55 -13.54
N GLU A 156 11.47 17.35 -12.66
CA GLU A 156 12.79 17.05 -12.09
C GLU A 156 12.65 16.59 -10.63
N VAL A 157 13.48 15.62 -10.25
CA VAL A 157 13.62 15.20 -8.84
C VAL A 157 14.25 16.33 -8.03
N LYS A 158 13.59 16.77 -6.95
CA LYS A 158 14.08 17.87 -6.08
C LYS A 158 13.88 17.55 -4.61
N PHE A 159 14.82 18.04 -3.79
CA PHE A 159 14.73 17.98 -2.34
C PHE A 159 14.73 19.37 -1.74
N TYR A 160 13.76 19.64 -0.89
CA TYR A 160 13.65 20.88 -0.14
C TYR A 160 13.70 20.56 1.35
N PRO A 161 14.78 20.89 2.08
CA PRO A 161 14.93 20.49 3.48
C PRO A 161 13.90 21.13 4.43
N ASN A 162 13.27 22.23 4.03
CA ASN A 162 12.33 22.99 4.85
C ASN A 162 11.18 23.53 4.00
N ALA A 163 10.36 22.64 3.44
CA ALA A 163 9.18 23.04 2.68
C ALA A 163 7.99 23.33 3.62
N PRO A 164 7.15 24.32 3.28
CA PRO A 164 5.88 24.50 3.98
C PRO A 164 4.98 23.27 3.76
N ILE A 165 4.10 23.01 4.72
CA ILE A 165 3.00 22.04 4.58
C ILE A 165 1.81 22.78 3.98
N ASP A 166 1.39 22.39 2.78
CA ASP A 166 0.18 22.94 2.17
C ASP A 166 -1.05 22.16 2.66
N VAL A 167 -1.70 22.72 3.68
CA VAL A 167 -2.86 22.13 4.36
C VAL A 167 -4.03 21.88 3.41
N GLU A 168 -4.24 22.75 2.42
CA GLU A 168 -5.35 22.63 1.46
C GLU A 168 -5.11 21.49 0.48
N SER A 169 -3.86 21.33 0.02
CA SER A 169 -3.49 20.22 -0.86
C SER A 169 -3.37 18.88 -0.15
N SER A 170 -3.27 18.90 1.19
CA SER A 170 -3.04 17.73 2.04
C SER A 170 -1.88 16.85 1.54
N PRO A 171 -0.63 17.10 1.96
CA PRO A 171 0.51 16.39 1.39
C PRO A 171 0.46 14.89 1.71
N SER A 172 1.07 14.10 0.85
CA SER A 172 1.43 12.73 1.19
C SER A 172 2.77 12.74 1.93
N VAL A 173 2.93 11.88 2.94
CA VAL A 173 4.12 11.88 3.79
C VAL A 173 4.70 10.50 3.97
N VAL A 174 6.01 10.45 4.22
CA VAL A 174 6.74 9.26 4.64
C VAL A 174 7.10 9.40 6.10
N ALA A 175 6.68 8.46 6.94
CA ALA A 175 6.96 8.45 8.37
C ALA A 175 7.63 7.14 8.79
N ILE A 176 8.36 7.15 9.90
CA ILE A 176 8.86 5.91 10.48
C ILE A 176 7.71 5.01 10.94
N ASN A 177 7.87 3.70 10.81
CA ASN A 177 7.08 2.81 11.64
C ASN A 177 7.77 2.68 12.99
N VAL A 178 7.23 3.32 14.03
CA VAL A 178 7.79 3.27 15.40
C VAL A 178 7.89 1.84 15.98
N SER A 179 7.29 0.83 15.34
CA SER A 179 7.45 -0.60 15.65
C SER A 179 7.95 -1.38 14.42
N PRO A 180 9.18 -1.09 13.97
CA PRO A 180 9.68 -1.47 12.66
C PRO A 180 9.88 -2.99 12.56
N ILE A 181 9.41 -3.61 11.49
CA ILE A 181 9.65 -5.06 11.26
C ILE A 181 11.08 -5.30 10.82
N GLU A 182 11.64 -4.42 10.01
CA GLU A 182 12.99 -4.54 9.44
C GLU A 182 13.61 -3.13 9.36
N TYR A 183 14.91 -3.08 9.09
CA TYR A 183 15.66 -1.88 8.77
C TYR A 183 15.00 -1.06 7.65
N GLY A 184 14.96 0.26 7.84
CA GLY A 184 14.30 1.18 6.92
C GLY A 184 12.77 1.04 6.85
N HIS A 185 12.14 0.42 7.86
CA HIS A 185 10.68 0.29 7.85
C HIS A 185 9.97 1.63 8.05
N VAL A 186 9.30 2.08 6.99
CA VAL A 186 8.54 3.33 6.89
C VAL A 186 7.07 3.08 6.53
N LEU A 187 6.28 4.13 6.67
CA LEU A 187 4.88 4.22 6.27
C LEU A 187 4.76 5.32 5.22
N LEU A 188 4.16 5.01 4.07
CA LEU A 188 3.68 6.00 3.12
C LEU A 188 2.21 6.29 3.44
N ILE A 189 1.89 7.53 3.73
CA ILE A 189 0.56 7.99 4.12
C ILE A 189 0.07 8.98 3.07
N PRO A 190 -0.77 8.54 2.11
CA PRO A 190 -1.31 9.42 1.08
C PRO A 190 -2.24 10.47 1.70
N ARG A 191 -2.06 11.73 1.28
CA ARG A 191 -2.91 12.88 1.64
C ARG A 191 -3.36 12.86 3.11
N ILE A 192 -2.39 12.98 4.02
CA ILE A 192 -2.57 12.71 5.45
C ILE A 192 -3.69 13.54 6.12
N LEU A 193 -3.96 14.75 5.62
CA LEU A 193 -4.95 15.67 6.21
C LEU A 193 -6.38 15.43 5.69
N GLU A 194 -6.54 14.75 4.54
CA GLU A 194 -7.84 14.28 4.04
C GLU A 194 -8.42 13.13 4.86
N CYS A 195 -7.60 12.50 5.71
CA CYS A 195 -8.04 11.43 6.61
C CYS A 195 -8.71 10.26 5.85
N LEU A 196 -8.11 9.84 4.74
CA LEU A 196 -8.64 8.78 3.90
C LEU A 196 -8.75 7.47 4.69
N PRO A 197 -9.87 6.73 4.60
CA PRO A 197 -9.98 5.40 5.21
C PRO A 197 -8.98 4.43 4.57
N GLN A 198 -8.69 3.30 5.23
CA GLN A 198 -7.81 2.25 4.71
C GLN A 198 -8.46 1.53 3.50
N ARG A 199 -8.42 2.20 2.35
CA ARG A 199 -9.05 1.86 1.08
C ARG A 199 -8.09 2.23 -0.05
N ILE A 200 -7.86 1.32 -0.99
CA ILE A 200 -7.11 1.64 -2.22
C ILE A 200 -8.02 2.36 -3.21
N ASP A 201 -7.45 3.37 -3.85
CA ASP A 201 -7.94 4.05 -5.05
C ASP A 201 -6.81 4.18 -6.08
N HIS A 202 -7.12 4.72 -7.26
CA HIS A 202 -6.18 4.93 -8.36
C HIS A 202 -4.96 5.76 -7.95
N GLU A 203 -5.20 6.91 -7.31
CA GLU A 203 -4.15 7.87 -7.00
C GLU A 203 -3.18 7.36 -5.92
N SER A 204 -3.73 6.73 -4.87
CA SER A 204 -2.94 6.23 -3.75
C SER A 204 -2.07 5.04 -4.12
N LEU A 205 -2.56 4.14 -4.98
CA LEU A 205 -1.75 3.03 -5.47
C LEU A 205 -0.66 3.52 -6.42
N LEU A 206 -0.99 4.46 -7.32
CA LEU A 206 -0.01 5.04 -8.25
C LEU A 206 1.12 5.75 -7.49
N LEU A 207 0.79 6.48 -6.41
CA LEU A 207 1.78 7.10 -5.53
C LEU A 207 2.74 6.06 -4.92
N ALA A 208 2.22 4.89 -4.50
CA ALA A 208 3.04 3.80 -4.00
C ALA A 208 3.95 3.22 -5.10
N LEU A 209 3.47 3.10 -6.35
CA LEU A 209 4.31 2.67 -7.46
C LEU A 209 5.42 3.68 -7.78
N TYR A 210 5.13 4.98 -7.75
CA TYR A 210 6.16 6.00 -7.92
C TYR A 210 7.23 5.92 -6.82
N MET A 211 6.84 5.72 -5.56
CA MET A 211 7.82 5.49 -4.49
C MET A 211 8.70 4.26 -4.76
N ALA A 212 8.11 3.15 -5.19
CA ALA A 212 8.85 1.93 -5.50
C ALA A 212 9.81 2.13 -6.68
N SER A 213 9.38 2.87 -7.70
CA SER A 213 10.17 3.22 -8.88
C SER A 213 11.33 4.16 -8.54
N GLU A 214 11.07 5.22 -7.78
CA GLU A 214 12.07 6.20 -7.32
C GLU A 214 13.13 5.58 -6.40
N ALA A 215 12.74 4.59 -5.59
CA ALA A 215 13.71 3.86 -4.78
C ALA A 215 14.70 3.06 -5.64
N ALA A 216 14.29 2.65 -6.85
CA ALA A 216 15.09 1.93 -7.82
C ALA A 216 15.86 0.72 -7.26
N ASN A 217 15.27 0.07 -6.24
CA ASN A 217 15.89 -1.02 -5.51
C ASN A 217 14.91 -2.22 -5.40
N PRO A 218 15.22 -3.38 -6.00
CA PRO A 218 14.31 -4.53 -6.01
C PRO A 218 14.10 -5.15 -4.62
N TYR A 219 14.94 -4.80 -3.63
CA TYR A 219 14.80 -5.25 -2.25
C TYR A 219 14.00 -4.29 -1.38
N PHE A 220 13.63 -3.12 -1.90
CA PHE A 220 12.64 -2.24 -1.31
C PHE A 220 11.25 -2.64 -1.78
N ARG A 221 10.41 -3.07 -0.83
CA ARG A 221 9.06 -3.55 -1.12
C ARG A 221 8.06 -2.68 -0.40
N LEU A 222 6.94 -2.41 -1.07
CA LEU A 222 5.79 -1.80 -0.45
C LEU A 222 4.71 -2.85 -0.23
N GLY A 223 4.06 -2.79 0.91
CA GLY A 223 3.01 -3.69 1.33
C GLY A 223 1.78 -2.93 1.77
N TYR A 224 0.62 -3.40 1.33
CA TYR A 224 -0.68 -2.92 1.77
C TYR A 224 -1.46 -4.06 2.43
N ASN A 225 -2.22 -3.71 3.46
CA ASN A 225 -3.15 -4.60 4.13
C ASN A 225 -4.52 -3.93 4.12
N SER A 226 -5.56 -4.63 3.69
CA SER A 226 -6.94 -4.17 3.89
C SER A 226 -7.38 -4.41 5.34
N LEU A 227 -8.45 -3.73 5.79
CA LEU A 227 -9.15 -4.19 6.99
C LEU A 227 -9.68 -5.61 6.74
N GLY A 228 -9.64 -6.46 7.76
CA GLY A 228 -9.89 -7.91 7.63
C GLY A 228 -8.68 -8.73 7.15
N ALA A 229 -7.64 -8.07 6.62
CA ALA A 229 -6.37 -8.68 6.20
C ALA A 229 -5.18 -8.10 7.02
N PHE A 230 -5.41 -7.92 8.32
CA PHE A 230 -4.43 -7.49 9.33
C PHE A 230 -3.93 -6.03 9.27
N ALA A 231 -4.60 -5.15 8.53
CA ALA A 231 -4.48 -3.71 8.83
C ALA A 231 -5.04 -3.41 10.23
N THR A 232 -4.32 -2.59 10.99
CA THR A 232 -4.68 -2.25 12.39
C THR A 232 -5.07 -0.79 12.58
N ILE A 233 -4.93 0.03 11.54
CA ILE A 233 -5.25 1.46 11.55
C ILE A 233 -6.16 1.73 10.35
N ASN A 234 -7.28 2.43 10.58
CA ASN A 234 -8.17 2.89 9.52
C ASN A 234 -7.84 4.32 9.09
N HIS A 235 -6.63 4.48 8.56
CA HIS A 235 -6.15 5.68 7.89
C HIS A 235 -5.22 5.15 6.80
N LEU A 236 -5.51 5.45 5.53
CA LEU A 236 -4.79 4.95 4.38
C LEU A 236 -3.27 5.03 4.56
N HIS A 237 -2.62 3.87 4.51
CA HIS A 237 -1.17 3.77 4.54
C HIS A 237 -0.69 2.51 3.83
N PHE A 238 0.50 2.64 3.24
CA PHE A 238 1.35 1.55 2.80
C PHE A 238 2.51 1.41 3.78
N GLN A 239 3.06 0.21 3.90
CA GLN A 239 4.26 -0.08 4.67
C GLN A 239 5.38 -0.37 3.69
N ALA A 240 6.62 -0.01 4.01
CA ALA A 240 7.76 -0.34 3.17
C ALA A 240 8.98 -0.65 4.02
N TYR A 241 9.86 -1.54 3.57
CA TYR A 241 11.19 -1.74 4.15
C TYR A 241 12.15 -2.37 3.14
N TYR A 242 13.44 -2.37 3.50
CA TYR A 242 14.50 -3.01 2.73
C TYR A 242 14.80 -4.38 3.33
N LEU A 243 14.78 -5.42 2.49
CA LEU A 243 15.30 -6.73 2.87
C LEU A 243 15.99 -7.36 1.68
N ALA A 244 17.32 -7.47 1.76
CA ALA A 244 18.23 -7.91 0.70
C ALA A 244 18.17 -9.44 0.44
N VAL A 245 16.96 -10.00 0.44
CA VAL A 245 16.64 -11.39 0.15
C VAL A 245 15.37 -11.43 -0.70
N PRO A 246 15.33 -12.18 -1.81
CA PRO A 246 14.10 -12.41 -2.56
C PRO A 246 13.06 -13.13 -1.70
N PHE A 247 11.84 -12.62 -1.67
CA PHE A 247 10.73 -13.24 -0.96
C PHE A 247 10.33 -14.54 -1.66
N PRO A 248 9.92 -15.57 -0.92
CA PRO A 248 9.42 -16.82 -1.50
C PRO A 248 8.37 -16.62 -2.60
N ILE A 249 7.41 -15.71 -2.41
CA ILE A 249 6.36 -15.44 -3.39
C ILE A 249 6.91 -14.90 -4.72
N GLU A 250 8.01 -14.15 -4.69
CA GLU A 250 8.64 -13.57 -5.88
C GLU A 250 9.28 -14.65 -6.76
N LYS A 251 9.66 -15.79 -6.14
CA LYS A 251 10.24 -16.94 -6.83
C LYS A 251 9.17 -17.93 -7.32
N ALA A 252 7.92 -17.76 -6.88
CA ALA A 252 6.85 -18.65 -7.26
C ALA A 252 6.59 -18.59 -8.77
N PRO A 253 6.44 -19.74 -9.46
CA PRO A 253 6.09 -19.75 -10.86
C PRO A 253 4.69 -19.16 -11.05
N VAL A 254 4.46 -18.53 -12.21
CA VAL A 254 3.17 -17.94 -12.55
C VAL A 254 2.63 -18.54 -13.84
N LYS A 255 1.30 -18.56 -13.99
CA LYS A 255 0.62 -18.94 -15.22
C LYS A 255 -0.20 -17.76 -15.72
N LYS A 256 0.16 -17.25 -16.90
CA LYS A 256 -0.58 -16.20 -17.57
C LYS A 256 -2.04 -16.59 -17.76
N ILE A 257 -2.94 -15.71 -17.34
CA ILE A 257 -4.39 -15.82 -17.57
C ILE A 257 -4.74 -15.05 -18.84
N THR A 258 -4.38 -13.76 -18.91
CA THR A 258 -4.69 -12.89 -20.05
C THR A 258 -3.73 -11.71 -20.14
N ASP A 259 -3.73 -11.06 -21.30
CA ASP A 259 -3.34 -9.66 -21.45
C ASP A 259 -4.58 -8.79 -21.21
N PHE A 260 -4.41 -7.69 -20.50
CA PHE A 260 -5.43 -6.69 -20.22
C PHE A 260 -5.12 -5.40 -20.99
N SER A 261 -6.10 -4.49 -21.08
CA SER A 261 -5.89 -3.20 -21.73
C SER A 261 -4.71 -2.45 -21.12
N GLY A 262 -4.05 -1.62 -21.92
CA GLY A 262 -2.84 -0.91 -21.48
C GLY A 262 -1.59 -1.80 -21.44
N GLY A 263 -1.63 -3.05 -21.91
CA GLY A 263 -0.45 -3.92 -22.00
C GLY A 263 -0.09 -4.63 -20.68
N VAL A 264 -0.99 -4.63 -19.71
CA VAL A 264 -0.81 -5.32 -18.42
C VAL A 264 -1.06 -6.81 -18.58
N VAL A 265 -0.15 -7.64 -18.08
CA VAL A 265 -0.27 -9.10 -18.04
C VAL A 265 -0.77 -9.51 -16.67
N ILE A 266 -1.84 -10.30 -16.63
CA ILE A 266 -2.39 -10.86 -15.39
C ILE A 266 -2.13 -12.36 -15.36
N SER A 267 -1.49 -12.83 -14.29
CA SER A 267 -1.11 -14.23 -14.09
C SER A 267 -1.59 -14.77 -12.74
N GLU A 268 -1.85 -16.07 -12.68
CA GLU A 268 -2.10 -16.80 -11.43
C GLU A 268 -0.79 -17.28 -10.82
N ILE A 269 -0.63 -17.14 -9.50
CA ILE A 269 0.51 -17.70 -8.75
C ILE A 269 0.35 -19.22 -8.66
N LEU A 270 1.40 -19.96 -9.01
CA LEU A 270 1.43 -21.42 -8.91
C LEU A 270 2.42 -21.89 -7.85
N LYS A 271 2.19 -23.09 -7.32
CA LYS A 271 3.08 -23.77 -6.36
C LYS A 271 3.45 -22.86 -5.18
N TYR A 272 2.48 -22.13 -4.64
CA TYR A 272 2.64 -21.32 -3.44
C TYR A 272 1.41 -21.53 -2.55
N PRO A 273 1.53 -21.52 -1.21
CA PRO A 273 0.41 -21.84 -0.33
C PRO A 273 -0.74 -20.84 -0.42
N VAL A 274 -0.46 -19.57 -0.75
CA VAL A 274 -1.46 -18.51 -0.92
C VAL A 274 -1.78 -18.33 -2.38
N ARG A 275 -3.07 -18.45 -2.75
CA ARG A 275 -3.56 -18.14 -4.10
C ARG A 275 -3.62 -16.63 -4.30
N GLY A 276 -3.23 -16.19 -5.49
CA GLY A 276 -3.18 -14.78 -5.81
C GLY A 276 -2.95 -14.52 -7.29
N LEU A 277 -3.08 -13.25 -7.64
CA LEU A 277 -2.82 -12.73 -8.98
C LEU A 277 -1.51 -11.93 -8.97
N VAL A 278 -0.79 -11.99 -10.09
CA VAL A 278 0.38 -11.17 -10.37
C VAL A 278 0.08 -10.29 -11.56
N PHE A 279 0.36 -9.00 -11.42
CA PHE A 279 0.20 -7.98 -12.44
C PHE A 279 1.58 -7.44 -12.81
N GLU A 280 1.90 -7.47 -14.09
CA GLU A 280 3.19 -7.07 -14.66
C GLU A 280 2.98 -6.36 -15.99
N GLY A 281 3.95 -5.56 -16.43
CA GLY A 281 3.88 -4.85 -17.72
C GLY A 281 3.08 -3.56 -17.63
N GLY A 282 2.32 -3.25 -18.67
CA GLY A 282 1.75 -1.92 -18.89
C GLY A 282 2.58 -1.08 -19.87
N TYR A 283 1.93 -0.18 -20.61
CA TYR A 283 2.64 0.84 -21.42
C TYR A 283 3.18 1.97 -20.53
N SER A 284 2.56 2.16 -19.37
CA SER A 284 2.94 3.09 -18.31
C SER A 284 2.73 2.45 -16.92
N LEU A 285 3.31 3.06 -15.87
CA LEU A 285 3.02 2.68 -14.49
C LEU A 285 1.55 2.94 -14.13
N GLU A 286 0.90 3.91 -14.78
CA GLU A 286 -0.51 4.21 -14.57
C GLU A 286 -1.41 3.08 -15.09
N ASP A 287 -1.11 2.48 -16.25
CA ASP A 287 -1.84 1.30 -16.73
C ASP A 287 -1.80 0.15 -15.72
N LEU A 288 -0.61 -0.13 -15.19
CA LEU A 288 -0.41 -1.16 -14.17
C LEU A 288 -1.15 -0.81 -12.87
N SER A 289 -1.04 0.44 -12.42
CA SER A 289 -1.76 0.94 -11.24
C SER A 289 -3.25 0.75 -11.41
N ASN A 290 -3.82 1.21 -12.52
CA ASN A 290 -5.27 1.20 -12.78
C ASN A 290 -5.83 -0.23 -12.76
N ALA A 291 -5.18 -1.17 -13.46
CA ALA A 291 -5.61 -2.56 -13.46
C ALA A 291 -5.62 -3.19 -12.04
N VAL A 292 -4.62 -2.86 -11.21
CA VAL A 292 -4.55 -3.36 -9.84
C VAL A 292 -5.53 -2.64 -8.92
N SER A 293 -5.65 -1.31 -9.00
CA SER A 293 -6.58 -0.55 -8.17
C SER A 293 -8.02 -0.92 -8.48
N ASP A 294 -8.41 -1.12 -9.74
CA ASP A 294 -9.75 -1.60 -10.11
C ASP A 294 -10.02 -2.98 -9.49
N SER A 295 -9.04 -3.87 -9.52
CA SER A 295 -9.13 -5.18 -8.87
C SER A 295 -9.29 -5.04 -7.34
N CYS A 296 -8.52 -4.15 -6.70
CA CYS A 296 -8.61 -3.86 -5.27
C CYS A 296 -9.97 -3.24 -4.90
N MET A 297 -10.50 -2.35 -5.75
CA MET A 297 -11.81 -1.73 -5.60
C MET A 297 -12.95 -2.76 -5.69
N CYS A 298 -12.86 -3.70 -6.63
CA CYS A 298 -13.78 -4.83 -6.70
C CYS A 298 -13.76 -5.66 -5.39
N LEU A 299 -12.57 -5.99 -4.87
CA LEU A 299 -12.45 -6.79 -3.65
C LEU A 299 -13.03 -6.07 -2.42
N GLN A 300 -12.71 -4.79 -2.23
CA GLN A 300 -13.20 -4.02 -1.09
C GLN A 300 -14.71 -3.79 -1.13
N ASP A 301 -15.30 -3.58 -2.32
CA ASP A 301 -16.74 -3.40 -2.49
C ASP A 301 -17.51 -4.73 -2.25
N ASN A 302 -16.87 -5.86 -2.56
CA ASN A 302 -17.37 -7.19 -2.26
C ASN A 302 -17.01 -7.70 -0.86
N ASN A 303 -16.40 -6.85 -0.02
CA ASN A 303 -15.99 -7.18 1.35
C ASN A 303 -15.06 -8.41 1.44
N ILE A 304 -14.16 -8.57 0.48
CA ILE A 304 -13.14 -9.61 0.46
C ILE A 304 -11.83 -9.01 1.00
N PRO A 305 -11.29 -9.49 2.13
CA PRO A 305 -10.01 -9.04 2.64
C PRO A 305 -8.86 -9.41 1.70
N TYR A 306 -7.87 -8.52 1.58
CA TYR A 306 -6.73 -8.74 0.70
C TYR A 306 -5.48 -7.98 1.16
N ASN A 307 -4.36 -8.40 0.60
CA ASN A 307 -3.08 -7.74 0.73
C ASN A 307 -2.51 -7.46 -0.66
N VAL A 308 -1.65 -6.44 -0.75
CA VAL A 308 -0.92 -6.12 -1.98
C VAL A 308 0.56 -6.03 -1.66
N LEU A 309 1.39 -6.77 -2.40
CA LEU A 309 2.84 -6.61 -2.38
C LEU A 309 3.27 -5.97 -3.69
N ILE A 310 3.95 -4.83 -3.60
CA ILE A 310 4.60 -4.15 -4.71
C ILE A 310 6.10 -4.48 -4.61
N SER A 311 6.63 -5.03 -5.70
CA SER A 311 8.01 -5.52 -5.80
C SER A 311 8.66 -5.06 -7.11
N ASP A 312 9.94 -5.38 -7.28
CA ASP A 312 10.71 -5.14 -8.51
C ASP A 312 10.57 -3.70 -9.01
N CYS A 313 10.89 -2.75 -8.12
CA CYS A 313 10.84 -1.31 -8.40
C CYS A 313 9.47 -0.81 -8.87
N GLY A 314 8.38 -1.44 -8.42
CA GLY A 314 7.01 -1.04 -8.76
C GLY A 314 6.45 -1.72 -10.00
N THR A 315 7.22 -2.57 -10.67
CA THR A 315 6.82 -3.18 -11.96
C THR A 315 6.15 -4.55 -11.83
N ARG A 316 6.14 -5.12 -10.62
CA ARG A 316 5.53 -6.42 -10.33
C ARG A 316 4.71 -6.36 -9.05
N ILE A 317 3.41 -6.59 -9.18
CA ILE A 317 2.45 -6.43 -8.08
C ILE A 317 1.69 -7.73 -7.83
N PHE A 318 1.64 -8.16 -6.58
CA PHE A 318 0.90 -9.35 -6.14
C PHE A 318 -0.37 -8.92 -5.41
N LEU A 319 -1.52 -9.39 -5.88
CA LEU A 319 -2.81 -9.21 -5.21
C LEU A 319 -3.24 -10.52 -4.56
N LEU A 320 -3.40 -10.51 -3.24
CA LEU A 320 -3.56 -11.70 -2.41
C LEU A 320 -4.84 -11.62 -1.59
N PRO A 321 -6.00 -12.07 -2.14
CA PRO A 321 -7.21 -12.26 -1.35
C PRO A 321 -6.99 -13.30 -0.23
N GLN A 322 -7.47 -13.04 0.97
CA GLN A 322 -7.32 -13.95 2.11
C GLN A 322 -8.56 -14.03 2.99
N CYS A 323 -8.67 -15.09 3.80
CA CYS A 323 -9.80 -15.33 4.70
C CYS A 323 -9.40 -15.70 6.14
N TYR A 324 -8.15 -15.47 6.55
CA TYR A 324 -7.67 -15.97 7.84
C TYR A 324 -8.43 -15.39 9.04
N ALA A 325 -8.68 -14.08 9.08
CA ALA A 325 -9.44 -13.45 10.17
C ALA A 325 -10.88 -13.96 10.27
N GLU A 326 -11.50 -14.28 9.13
CA GLU A 326 -12.83 -14.90 9.08
C GLU A 326 -12.79 -16.32 9.64
N LYS A 327 -11.85 -17.15 9.20
CA LYS A 327 -11.65 -18.50 9.75
C LYS A 327 -11.36 -18.50 11.25
N GLN A 328 -10.56 -17.54 11.74
CA GLN A 328 -10.34 -17.36 13.18
C GLN A 328 -11.66 -17.08 13.92
N ALA A 329 -12.50 -16.21 13.37
CA ALA A 329 -13.80 -15.89 13.96
C ALA A 329 -14.77 -17.08 13.96
N LEU A 330 -14.68 -17.96 12.96
CA LEU A 330 -15.47 -19.18 12.83
C LEU A 330 -14.93 -20.35 13.66
N GLY A 331 -13.75 -20.20 14.27
CA GLY A 331 -13.09 -21.27 15.04
C GLY A 331 -12.53 -22.40 14.15
N GLU A 332 -12.28 -22.11 12.87
CA GLU A 332 -11.78 -23.08 11.88
C GLU A 332 -10.25 -23.21 11.91
N VAL A 333 -9.56 -22.24 12.54
CA VAL A 333 -8.09 -22.27 12.69
C VAL A 333 -7.70 -23.12 13.89
N SER A 334 -6.72 -24.01 13.70
CA SER A 334 -6.23 -24.90 14.77
C SER A 334 -5.63 -24.13 15.95
N SER A 335 -5.76 -24.69 17.16
CA SER A 335 -5.16 -24.11 18.37
C SER A 335 -3.65 -23.95 18.27
N GLU A 336 -2.95 -24.91 17.65
CA GLU A 336 -1.51 -24.85 17.40
C GLU A 336 -1.11 -23.58 16.62
N LEU A 337 -1.85 -23.23 15.56
CA LEU A 337 -1.58 -22.03 14.76
C LEU A 337 -1.93 -20.76 15.53
N LEU A 338 -3.04 -20.75 16.27
CA LEU A 338 -3.42 -19.61 17.12
C LEU A 338 -2.37 -19.34 18.21
N ASP A 339 -1.76 -20.38 18.76
CA ASP A 339 -0.73 -20.29 19.80
C ASP A 339 0.56 -19.62 19.30
N THR A 340 0.87 -19.72 17.99
CA THR A 340 1.99 -18.96 17.38
C THR A 340 1.76 -17.45 17.45
N GLN A 341 0.50 -17.05 17.53
CA GLN A 341 0.02 -15.67 17.46
C GLN A 341 0.47 -14.93 16.19
N VAL A 342 0.94 -15.62 15.15
CA VAL A 342 1.33 -14.97 13.90
C VAL A 342 0.09 -14.38 13.24
N ASN A 343 0.18 -13.11 12.86
CA ASN A 343 -0.85 -12.41 12.11
C ASN A 343 -0.38 -12.35 10.66
N PRO A 344 -0.95 -13.13 9.73
CA PRO A 344 -0.47 -13.23 8.37
C PRO A 344 -0.88 -12.01 7.55
N ALA A 345 -0.15 -10.91 7.75
CA ALA A 345 -0.25 -9.71 6.93
C ALA A 345 0.59 -9.88 5.66
N VAL A 346 0.71 -8.82 4.86
CA VAL A 346 1.42 -8.82 3.58
C VAL A 346 2.83 -9.41 3.67
N TRP A 347 3.58 -9.14 4.75
CA TRP A 347 4.95 -9.63 4.88
C TRP A 347 5.01 -11.14 5.06
N GLU A 348 4.19 -11.68 5.96
CA GLU A 348 4.14 -13.12 6.24
C GLU A 348 3.62 -13.91 5.04
N ILE A 349 2.53 -13.46 4.41
CA ILE A 349 1.97 -14.17 3.26
C ILE A 349 2.91 -14.16 2.05
N SER A 350 3.75 -13.13 1.93
CA SER A 350 4.77 -13.07 0.88
C SER A 350 6.03 -13.88 1.23
N GLY A 351 6.14 -14.37 2.46
CA GLY A 351 7.13 -15.34 2.90
C GLY A 351 8.23 -14.79 3.82
N HIS A 352 8.05 -13.56 4.34
CA HIS A 352 8.81 -13.06 5.48
C HIS A 352 8.03 -13.33 6.78
N MET A 353 8.34 -14.47 7.40
CA MET A 353 7.69 -14.98 8.60
C MET A 353 8.21 -14.24 9.86
N VAL A 354 7.46 -13.25 10.32
CA VAL A 354 7.74 -12.52 11.56
C VAL A 354 7.20 -13.28 12.76
N LEU A 355 8.08 -14.05 13.40
CA LEU A 355 7.79 -14.94 14.51
C LEU A 355 7.93 -14.21 15.85
N LYS A 356 7.08 -14.61 16.82
CA LYS A 356 6.95 -13.93 18.11
C LYS A 356 7.61 -14.65 19.28
N ARG A 357 7.87 -15.95 19.13
CA ARG A 357 8.40 -16.83 20.17
C ARG A 357 9.69 -17.46 19.69
N LYS A 358 10.70 -17.48 20.56
CA LYS A 358 11.98 -18.14 20.25
C LYS A 358 11.83 -19.60 19.84
N GLN A 359 10.92 -20.36 20.46
CA GLN A 359 10.66 -21.76 20.09
C GLN A 359 10.19 -21.90 18.63
N ASP A 360 9.35 -20.98 18.14
CA ASP A 360 8.80 -21.04 16.78
C ASP A 360 9.88 -20.68 15.77
N TYR A 361 10.77 -19.75 16.13
CA TYR A 361 11.92 -19.37 15.33
C TYR A 361 12.95 -20.50 15.23
N GLU A 362 13.31 -21.11 16.35
CA GLU A 362 14.26 -22.23 16.39
C GLU A 362 13.72 -23.43 15.58
N GLY A 363 12.43 -23.74 15.76
CA GLY A 363 11.73 -24.81 15.05
C GLY A 363 11.15 -24.43 13.67
N ALA A 364 11.49 -23.26 13.12
CA ALA A 364 10.93 -22.80 11.86
C ALA A 364 11.32 -23.73 10.69
N SER A 365 10.31 -24.17 9.92
CA SER A 365 10.45 -25.04 8.75
C SER A 365 9.52 -24.59 7.63
N GLU A 366 9.79 -25.01 6.39
CA GLU A 366 8.90 -24.70 5.26
C GLU A 366 7.51 -25.32 5.46
N ASP A 367 7.43 -26.51 6.06
CA ASP A 367 6.15 -27.16 6.39
C ASP A 367 5.31 -26.32 7.37
N ASN A 368 5.95 -25.70 8.36
CA ASN A 368 5.27 -24.84 9.33
C ASN A 368 4.75 -23.56 8.66
N ALA A 369 5.59 -22.93 7.81
CA ALA A 369 5.19 -21.76 7.03
C ALA A 369 4.04 -22.11 6.08
N TRP A 370 4.14 -23.23 5.36
CA TRP A 370 3.10 -23.70 4.45
C TRP A 370 1.78 -23.93 5.17
N ARG A 371 1.81 -24.63 6.31
CA ARG A 371 0.60 -24.94 7.08
C ARG A 371 -0.14 -23.67 7.49
N LEU A 372 0.59 -22.66 7.98
CA LEU A 372 0.00 -21.37 8.32
C LEU A 372 -0.57 -20.69 7.08
N LEU A 373 0.20 -20.56 6.00
CA LEU A 373 -0.21 -19.83 4.81
C LEU A 373 -1.35 -20.50 4.03
N ALA A 374 -1.44 -21.83 4.07
CA ALA A 374 -2.57 -22.57 3.52
C ALA A 374 -3.88 -22.24 4.23
N GLU A 375 -3.85 -21.93 5.53
CA GLU A 375 -5.03 -21.44 6.23
C GLU A 375 -5.45 -20.05 5.81
N VAL A 376 -4.50 -19.23 5.36
CA VAL A 376 -4.76 -17.86 4.89
C VAL A 376 -5.44 -17.83 3.54
N SER A 377 -5.05 -18.75 2.66
CA SER A 377 -5.54 -18.84 1.30
C SER A 377 -7.04 -19.11 1.23
N LEU A 378 -7.68 -18.51 0.22
CA LEU A 378 -8.98 -18.96 -0.23
C LEU A 378 -8.92 -20.41 -0.74
N SER A 379 -10.05 -21.11 -0.68
CA SER A 379 -10.21 -22.37 -1.41
C SER A 379 -10.08 -22.12 -2.91
N GLU A 380 -9.84 -23.18 -3.68
CA GLU A 380 -9.70 -23.05 -5.13
C GLU A 380 -10.98 -22.53 -5.77
N GLU A 381 -12.13 -23.06 -5.38
CA GLU A 381 -13.44 -22.65 -5.89
C GLU A 381 -13.70 -21.18 -5.57
N ARG A 382 -13.46 -20.78 -4.32
CA ARG A 382 -13.66 -19.39 -3.90
C ARG A 382 -12.69 -18.44 -4.60
N PHE A 383 -11.45 -18.87 -4.80
CA PHE A 383 -10.48 -18.06 -5.55
C PHE A 383 -10.93 -17.86 -7.01
N GLN A 384 -11.42 -18.89 -7.68
CA GLN A 384 -11.93 -18.77 -9.06
C GLN A 384 -13.16 -17.85 -9.14
N GLU A 385 -14.06 -17.89 -8.15
CA GLU A 385 -15.16 -16.91 -8.05
C GLU A 385 -14.64 -15.47 -7.91
N VAL A 386 -13.65 -15.26 -7.05
CA VAL A 386 -13.02 -13.94 -6.82
C VAL A 386 -12.32 -13.45 -8.08
N VAL A 387 -11.61 -14.31 -8.79
CA VAL A 387 -10.99 -13.99 -10.07
C VAL A 387 -12.05 -13.58 -11.09
N ALA A 388 -13.16 -14.31 -11.19
CA ALA A 388 -14.24 -13.98 -12.13
C ALA A 388 -14.83 -12.58 -11.89
N ILE A 389 -15.13 -12.22 -10.63
CA ILE A 389 -15.68 -10.88 -10.32
C ILE A 389 -14.65 -9.76 -10.54
N ILE A 390 -13.36 -10.02 -10.33
CA ILE A 390 -12.30 -9.06 -10.66
C ILE A 390 -12.31 -8.80 -12.17
N PHE A 391 -12.32 -9.87 -12.98
CA PHE A 391 -12.31 -9.76 -14.44
C PHE A 391 -13.56 -9.06 -14.99
N GLU A 392 -14.73 -9.28 -14.39
CA GLU A 392 -15.96 -8.55 -14.73
C GLU A 392 -15.80 -7.05 -14.43
N ALA A 393 -15.33 -6.70 -13.23
CA ALA A 393 -15.17 -5.30 -12.81
C ALA A 393 -14.15 -4.53 -13.67
N ILE A 394 -12.96 -5.08 -13.89
CA ILE A 394 -11.94 -4.40 -14.70
C ILE A 394 -12.37 -4.27 -16.17
N SER A 395 -13.11 -5.24 -16.72
CA SER A 395 -13.64 -5.15 -18.08
C SER A 395 -14.68 -4.04 -18.24
N CYS A 396 -15.52 -3.82 -17.22
CA CYS A 396 -16.49 -2.72 -17.20
C CYS A 396 -15.80 -1.35 -17.12
N ALA A 397 -14.80 -1.19 -16.26
CA ALA A 397 -14.05 0.07 -16.11
C ALA A 397 -13.41 0.52 -17.44
N VAL A 398 -12.91 -0.42 -18.24
CA VAL A 398 -12.35 -0.14 -19.57
C VAL A 398 -13.41 0.39 -20.55
N ILE A 399 -14.65 -0.12 -20.48
CA ILE A 399 -15.73 0.34 -21.34
C ILE A 399 -16.15 1.77 -20.94
N GLU A 400 -16.25 2.04 -19.64
CA GLU A 400 -16.59 3.37 -19.12
C GLU A 400 -15.54 4.40 -19.55
N ASN A 401 -14.25 4.11 -19.36
CA ASN A 401 -13.17 5.03 -19.77
C ASN A 401 -13.12 5.27 -21.29
N LYS A 402 -13.40 4.25 -22.11
CA LYS A 402 -13.52 4.44 -23.57
C LYS A 402 -14.70 5.31 -23.94
N SER A 403 -15.85 5.11 -23.28
CA SER A 403 -17.04 5.92 -23.57
C SER A 403 -16.86 7.39 -23.21
N VAL A 404 -16.13 7.70 -22.13
CA VAL A 404 -15.82 9.08 -21.74
C VAL A 404 -14.85 9.72 -22.74
N HIS A 405 -13.80 9.00 -23.16
CA HIS A 405 -12.87 9.50 -24.19
C HIS A 405 -13.54 9.69 -25.56
N ASP A 406 -14.45 8.80 -25.97
CA ASP A 406 -15.20 8.93 -27.22
C ASP A 406 -16.24 10.08 -27.18
N GLU A 407 -16.71 10.49 -26.00
CA GLU A 407 -17.59 11.66 -25.84
C GLU A 407 -16.78 12.98 -25.89
N ASP A 408 -15.60 13.03 -25.26
CA ASP A 408 -14.71 14.19 -25.32
C ASP A 408 -14.12 14.43 -26.73
N GLU A 409 -13.88 13.39 -27.53
CA GLU A 409 -13.45 13.53 -28.93
C GLU A 409 -14.58 13.98 -29.86
N ARG A 410 -15.84 13.61 -29.58
CA ARG A 410 -17.00 14.03 -30.38
C ARG A 410 -17.39 15.49 -30.18
N ASP A 411 -17.05 16.08 -29.04
CA ASP A 411 -17.30 17.51 -28.77
C ASP A 411 -16.25 18.46 -29.41
N LEU A 412 -15.17 17.91 -29.99
CA LEU A 412 -14.13 18.69 -30.70
C LEU A 412 -14.30 18.70 -32.23
N GLU A 413 -15.08 17.79 -32.82
CA GLU A 413 -15.28 17.74 -34.28
C GLU A 413 -16.50 18.56 -34.79
N ASP A 414 -17.38 19.04 -33.91
CA ASP A 414 -18.62 19.72 -34.31
C ASP A 414 -18.59 21.27 -34.27
N VAL A 415 -17.43 21.89 -34.06
CA VAL A 415 -17.31 23.37 -33.99
C VAL A 415 -16.82 24.04 -35.30
N ASP A 416 -16.28 23.29 -36.26
CA ASP A 416 -15.70 23.87 -37.49
C ASP A 416 -16.57 23.75 -38.76
N ALA A 417 -17.81 23.25 -38.66
CA ALA A 417 -18.69 23.03 -39.82
C ALA A 417 -19.80 24.09 -40.04
N LEU A 418 -19.83 25.20 -39.29
CA LEU A 418 -20.91 26.21 -39.40
C LEU A 418 -20.47 27.64 -39.80
N ALA A 419 -19.22 27.84 -40.24
CA ALA A 419 -18.72 29.18 -40.57
C ALA A 419 -18.71 29.56 -42.07
N GLU A 420 -19.21 28.72 -43.00
CA GLU A 420 -19.17 29.02 -44.44
C GLU A 420 -20.49 28.83 -45.21
N VAL A 421 -21.65 29.28 -44.71
CA VAL A 421 -22.79 29.56 -45.60
C VAL A 421 -23.68 30.67 -45.02
N SER A 422 -23.38 31.95 -45.35
CA SER A 422 -24.40 33.00 -45.55
C SER A 422 -23.74 34.31 -46.00
N LEU A 423 -23.50 34.44 -47.30
CA LEU A 423 -23.23 35.72 -47.95
C LEU A 423 -24.01 35.77 -49.26
N SER A 424 -25.29 36.14 -49.18
CA SER A 424 -26.02 36.70 -50.31
C SER A 424 -27.22 37.53 -49.85
N GLU A 425 -27.18 38.80 -50.27
CA GLU A 425 -28.29 39.74 -50.43
C GLU A 425 -28.85 40.41 -49.16
N ALA A 426 -28.53 41.70 -48.96
CA ALA A 426 -29.32 42.77 -49.60
C ALA A 426 -28.80 44.20 -49.29
N VAL A 427 -29.04 45.06 -50.29
CA VAL A 427 -29.20 46.53 -50.26
C VAL A 427 -27.98 47.42 -50.56
N VAL A 428 -27.84 47.67 -51.86
CA VAL A 428 -27.39 48.91 -52.51
C VAL A 428 -28.19 50.13 -51.99
N VAL A 429 -27.52 51.20 -51.53
CA VAL A 429 -27.78 52.62 -51.87
C VAL A 429 -26.55 53.48 -51.47
N ALA A 430 -25.85 54.09 -52.45
CA ALA A 430 -25.57 55.54 -52.54
C ALA A 430 -24.27 55.85 -53.33
N ALA A 431 -24.47 56.68 -54.37
CA ALA A 431 -23.52 57.42 -55.21
C ALA A 431 -22.81 56.67 -56.34
#